data_AF-A0A533ZN08-F1
#
_entry.id   AF-A0A533ZN08-F1
#
_cell.length_a   1.000
_cell.length_b   1.000
_cell.length_c   1.000
_cell.angle_alpha   90.00
_cell.angle_beta   90.00
_cell.angle_gamma   90.00
#
_symmetry.space_group_name_H-M   'P 1'
#
loop_
_entity.id
_entity.type
_entity.pdbx_description
1 polymer ?
#
loop_
_entity_poly.entity_id
_entity_poly.type
_entity_poly.pdbx_seq_one_letter_code
_entity_poly.pdbx_strand_id
1 'polypeptide(L)'
;MADATYLMADTDTLSGAEENALIRAKRKAVEEVGVYIETSSQDSEMEVDGKTSWTNSLSVRTIAAAITKTEILDKRRTLEGERLAFYVKIKVTVGLDALDEAIKRQQAFDQLAEHQRRLHTENSQLKAELDELRNQIRASRMGSVASVPALQNHPMEIVGDYRYFYHDPMTAAEAKQLAYTEAIRMAIDNSRSFMDATAFITNTAFRHHLIQIIASGYLKDVKLVEQTEKNRTVYAKVRATMNPHEVISVVEREVGRSSEKELLNLGQNRP
;
A
#
# COMPACT_ATOMS: atom_id res chain seq x y z
N MET A 1 14.99 -9.10 -36.80
CA MET A 1 14.32 -7.94 -37.44
C MET A 1 12.84 -8.21 -37.31
N ALA A 2 12.01 -7.21 -36.99
CA ALA A 2 10.60 -7.46 -36.77
C ALA A 2 9.73 -6.36 -37.34
N ASP A 3 8.47 -6.68 -37.56
CA ASP A 3 7.45 -5.77 -38.04
C ASP A 3 6.13 -5.99 -37.33
N ALA A 4 5.32 -4.92 -37.28
CA ALA A 4 3.98 -4.99 -36.72
C ALA A 4 3.05 -3.97 -37.37
N THR A 5 1.77 -4.33 -37.35
CA THR A 5 0.66 -3.45 -37.72
C THR A 5 -0.21 -3.18 -36.50
N TYR A 6 -0.63 -1.93 -36.32
CA TYR A 6 -1.60 -1.50 -35.33
C TYR A 6 -2.78 -0.83 -36.01
N LEU A 7 -4.00 -1.30 -35.72
CA LEU A 7 -5.22 -0.65 -36.16
C LEU A 7 -5.65 0.36 -35.10
N MET A 8 -5.80 1.61 -35.49
CA MET A 8 -6.19 2.71 -34.61
C MET A 8 -7.60 2.47 -34.06
N ALA A 9 -7.73 2.52 -32.73
CA ALA A 9 -9.02 2.50 -32.06
C ALA A 9 -9.64 3.91 -32.03
N ASP A 10 -10.95 3.97 -31.82
CA ASP A 10 -11.71 5.23 -31.87
C ASP A 10 -11.28 6.24 -30.78
N THR A 11 -10.64 5.76 -29.71
CA THR A 11 -10.10 6.56 -28.59
C THR A 11 -8.61 6.91 -28.75
N ASP A 12 -7.94 6.39 -29.76
CA ASP A 12 -6.49 6.60 -29.94
C ASP A 12 -6.19 7.96 -30.55
N THR A 13 -4.99 8.47 -30.29
CA THR A 13 -4.40 9.55 -31.06
C THR A 13 -3.54 8.98 -32.18
N LEU A 14 -3.30 9.75 -33.24
CA LEU A 14 -2.38 9.34 -34.33
C LEU A 14 -1.00 8.94 -33.78
N SER A 15 -0.45 9.74 -32.87
CA SER A 15 0.84 9.46 -32.24
C SER A 15 0.79 8.20 -31.36
N GLY A 16 -0.30 7.98 -30.61
CA GLY A 16 -0.47 6.79 -29.79
C GLY A 16 -0.56 5.51 -30.63
N ALA A 17 -1.28 5.55 -31.76
CA ALA A 17 -1.38 4.43 -32.68
C ALA A 17 -0.03 4.07 -33.34
N GLU A 18 0.77 5.08 -33.69
CA GLU A 18 2.15 4.88 -34.16
C GLU A 18 3.07 4.27 -33.12
N GLU A 19 2.98 4.77 -31.88
CA GLU A 19 3.75 4.24 -30.76
C GLU A 19 3.37 2.79 -30.44
N ASN A 20 2.08 2.45 -30.53
CA ASN A 20 1.59 1.09 -30.36
C ASN A 20 2.13 0.13 -31.43
N ALA A 21 2.19 0.56 -32.71
CA ALA A 21 2.82 -0.23 -33.77
C ALA A 21 4.31 -0.48 -33.48
N LEU A 22 5.03 0.55 -33.01
CA LEU A 22 6.44 0.43 -32.64
C LEU A 22 6.65 -0.51 -31.45
N ILE A 23 5.83 -0.40 -30.40
CA ILE A 23 5.89 -1.27 -29.21
C ILE A 23 5.67 -2.73 -29.61
N ARG A 24 4.69 -3.01 -30.49
CA ARG A 24 4.42 -4.36 -30.98
C ARG A 24 5.59 -4.93 -31.78
N ALA A 25 6.19 -4.14 -32.68
CA ALA A 25 7.35 -4.58 -33.44
C ALA A 25 8.56 -4.86 -32.53
N LYS A 26 8.80 -4.01 -31.51
CA LYS A 26 9.84 -4.22 -30.50
C LYS A 26 9.62 -5.49 -29.69
N ARG A 27 8.39 -5.75 -29.27
CA ARG A 27 8.02 -6.97 -28.55
C ARG A 27 8.30 -8.22 -29.38
N LYS A 28 7.78 -8.27 -30.61
CA LYS A 28 7.99 -9.39 -31.55
C LYS A 28 9.48 -9.67 -31.75
N ALA A 29 10.31 -8.63 -31.84
CA ALA A 29 11.75 -8.81 -31.98
C ALA A 29 12.44 -9.40 -30.75
N VAL A 30 11.97 -9.09 -29.54
CA VAL A 30 12.49 -9.67 -28.30
C VAL A 30 12.05 -11.13 -28.17
N GLU A 31 10.81 -11.43 -28.55
CA GLU A 31 10.26 -12.80 -28.57
C GLU A 31 10.98 -13.71 -29.59
N GLU A 32 11.30 -13.20 -30.78
CA GLU A 32 12.04 -13.97 -31.80
C GLU A 32 13.49 -14.28 -31.40
N VAL A 33 14.11 -13.42 -30.59
CA VAL A 33 15.50 -13.56 -30.14
C VAL A 33 15.60 -14.37 -28.84
N GLY A 34 14.61 -14.22 -27.95
CA GLY A 34 14.49 -14.98 -26.72
C GLY A 34 13.72 -16.28 -26.95
N VAL A 35 14.43 -17.38 -27.22
CA VAL A 35 13.85 -18.72 -27.18
C VAL A 35 13.25 -18.94 -25.78
N TYR A 36 11.92 -19.00 -25.72
CA TYR A 36 11.10 -19.46 -24.59
C TYR A 36 11.00 -18.52 -23.36
N ILE A 37 10.04 -17.59 -23.41
CA ILE A 37 9.40 -17.03 -22.20
C ILE A 37 7.93 -17.45 -22.20
N GLU A 38 7.66 -18.77 -22.32
CA GLU A 38 6.30 -19.30 -22.20
C GLU A 38 5.88 -19.50 -20.73
N THR A 39 6.80 -19.37 -19.76
CA THR A 39 6.56 -19.81 -18.38
C THR A 39 6.18 -18.73 -17.37
N SER A 40 6.09 -17.45 -17.75
CA SER A 40 5.61 -16.40 -16.83
C SER A 40 4.50 -15.50 -17.39
N SER A 41 3.94 -15.82 -18.56
CA SER A 41 2.72 -15.14 -18.99
C SER A 41 1.57 -15.71 -18.16
N GLN A 42 1.29 -15.09 -17.02
CA GLN A 42 -0.02 -15.24 -16.42
C GLN A 42 -1.00 -14.64 -17.42
N ASP A 43 -1.79 -15.50 -18.08
CA ASP A 43 -2.99 -15.07 -18.80
C ASP A 43 -3.89 -14.39 -17.77
N SER A 44 -3.80 -13.06 -17.69
CA SER A 44 -4.80 -12.28 -16.98
C SER A 44 -5.91 -12.01 -17.97
N GLU A 45 -6.96 -12.83 -17.91
CA GLU A 45 -8.27 -12.45 -18.44
C GLU A 45 -8.70 -11.19 -17.68
N MET A 46 -8.49 -10.03 -18.29
CA MET A 46 -9.01 -8.78 -17.76
C MET A 46 -10.35 -8.52 -18.43
N GLU A 47 -11.41 -8.83 -17.72
CA GLU A 47 -12.76 -8.35 -18.05
C GLU A 47 -12.84 -6.88 -17.62
N VAL A 48 -12.46 -5.99 -18.52
CA VAL A 48 -12.73 -4.56 -18.38
C VAL A 48 -13.92 -4.27 -19.29
N ASP A 49 -15.06 -3.95 -18.68
CA ASP A 49 -16.26 -3.45 -19.37
C ASP A 49 -16.83 -4.43 -20.43
N GLY A 50 -16.90 -5.72 -20.08
CA GLY A 50 -17.53 -6.78 -20.90
C GLY A 50 -16.74 -7.20 -22.15
N LYS A 51 -15.45 -6.86 -22.24
CA LYS A 51 -14.55 -7.29 -23.32
C LYS A 51 -13.42 -8.15 -22.76
N THR A 52 -13.38 -9.41 -23.18
CA THR A 52 -12.25 -10.32 -22.96
C THR A 52 -11.06 -9.83 -23.78
N SER A 53 -10.04 -9.27 -23.10
CA SER A 53 -8.78 -8.91 -23.73
C SER A 53 -7.71 -9.92 -23.32
N TRP A 54 -7.26 -10.77 -24.25
CA TRP A 54 -6.07 -11.60 -24.08
C TRP A 54 -4.83 -10.73 -24.23
N THR A 55 -4.05 -10.55 -23.16
CA THR A 55 -2.75 -9.89 -23.23
C THR A 55 -1.68 -10.82 -22.68
N ASN A 56 -0.93 -11.45 -23.58
CA ASN A 56 0.38 -12.00 -23.25
C ASN A 56 1.30 -10.81 -22.87
N SER A 57 1.73 -10.76 -21.62
CA SER A 57 2.41 -9.60 -21.04
C SER A 57 3.87 -9.87 -20.74
N LEU A 58 4.72 -9.84 -21.77
CA LEU A 58 6.11 -9.48 -21.51
C LEU A 58 6.14 -8.00 -21.10
N SER A 59 6.55 -7.72 -19.86
CA SER A 59 6.46 -6.38 -19.30
C SER A 59 7.26 -5.37 -20.15
N VAL A 60 6.74 -4.13 -20.23
CA VAL A 60 7.42 -3.03 -20.94
C VAL A 60 8.86 -2.84 -20.45
N ARG A 61 9.10 -3.11 -19.17
CA ARG A 61 10.43 -3.04 -18.54
C ARG A 61 11.37 -4.11 -19.09
N THR A 62 10.90 -5.33 -19.30
CA THR A 62 11.71 -6.40 -19.89
C THR A 62 12.06 -6.10 -21.35
N ILE A 63 11.10 -5.61 -22.13
CA ILE A 63 11.33 -5.20 -23.53
C ILE A 63 12.34 -4.04 -23.60
N ALA A 64 12.18 -3.02 -22.75
CA ALA A 64 13.06 -1.86 -22.72
C ALA A 64 14.48 -2.20 -22.27
N ALA A 65 14.65 -3.11 -21.31
CA ALA A 65 15.96 -3.55 -20.84
C ALA A 65 16.70 -4.41 -21.88
N ALA A 66 15.96 -5.20 -22.67
CA ALA A 66 16.53 -6.09 -23.66
C ALA A 66 17.03 -5.37 -24.93
N ILE A 67 16.35 -4.29 -25.34
CA ILE A 67 16.65 -3.60 -26.59
C ILE A 67 17.71 -2.52 -26.37
N THR A 68 18.92 -2.75 -26.90
CA THR A 68 20.03 -1.79 -26.80
C THR A 68 20.02 -0.75 -27.93
N LYS A 69 19.46 -1.11 -29.09
CA LYS A 69 19.33 -0.20 -30.23
C LYS A 69 18.08 -0.53 -31.04
N THR A 70 17.37 0.50 -31.51
CA THR A 70 16.26 0.38 -32.46
C THR A 70 16.51 1.25 -33.69
N GLU A 71 16.36 0.69 -34.87
CA GLU A 71 16.39 1.38 -36.16
C GLU A 71 15.06 1.12 -36.88
N ILE A 72 14.38 2.17 -37.32
CA ILE A 72 13.15 2.06 -38.12
C ILE A 72 13.55 1.93 -39.59
N LEU A 73 13.16 0.82 -40.22
CA LEU A 73 13.47 0.52 -41.62
C LEU A 73 12.35 0.96 -42.56
N ASP A 74 11.11 0.82 -42.12
CA ASP A 74 9.92 1.22 -42.87
C ASP A 74 8.84 1.69 -41.88
N LYS A 75 8.10 2.72 -42.26
CA LYS A 75 6.95 3.23 -41.51
C LYS A 75 5.92 3.72 -42.51
N ARG A 76 4.73 3.12 -42.48
CA ARG A 76 3.63 3.45 -43.39
C ARG A 76 2.31 3.53 -42.64
N ARG A 77 1.45 4.41 -43.13
CA ARG A 77 0.07 4.55 -42.69
C ARG A 77 -0.85 4.24 -43.85
N THR A 78 -1.77 3.32 -43.65
CA THR A 78 -2.77 2.91 -44.63
C THR A 78 -4.17 3.09 -44.05
N LEU A 79 -5.17 3.19 -44.91
CA LEU A 79 -6.57 3.15 -44.51
C LEU A 79 -7.07 1.73 -44.80
N GLU A 80 -7.44 0.99 -43.76
CA GLU A 80 -8.02 -0.35 -43.88
C GLU A 80 -9.49 -0.28 -43.45
N GLY A 81 -10.39 -0.31 -44.43
CA GLY A 81 -11.81 -0.03 -44.20
C GLY A 81 -12.02 1.43 -43.78
N GLU A 82 -12.63 1.63 -42.60
CA GLU A 82 -12.85 2.97 -42.02
C GLU A 82 -11.79 3.35 -40.98
N ARG A 83 -10.76 2.52 -40.76
CA ARG A 83 -9.76 2.71 -39.69
C ARG A 83 -8.35 2.88 -40.24
N LEU A 84 -7.56 3.71 -39.57
CA LEU A 84 -6.15 3.90 -39.91
C LEU A 84 -5.31 2.73 -39.37
N ALA A 85 -4.57 2.08 -40.26
CA ALA A 85 -3.58 1.08 -39.93
C ALA A 85 -2.17 1.67 -40.00
N PHE A 86 -1.38 1.39 -38.97
CA PHE A 86 -0.01 1.85 -38.82
C PHE A 86 0.94 0.66 -38.89
N TYR A 87 1.77 0.62 -39.92
CA TYR A 87 2.79 -0.39 -40.12
C TYR A 87 4.16 0.16 -39.77
N VAL A 88 4.95 -0.62 -39.03
CA VAL A 88 6.36 -0.32 -38.73
C VAL A 88 7.19 -1.59 -38.92
N LYS A 89 8.32 -1.45 -39.61
CA LYS A 89 9.38 -2.46 -39.67
C LYS A 89 10.63 -1.92 -39.00
N ILE A 90 11.22 -2.70 -38.10
CA ILE A 90 12.41 -2.30 -37.34
C ILE A 90 13.53 -3.33 -37.42
N LYS A 91 14.75 -2.84 -37.27
CA LYS A 91 15.92 -3.61 -36.88
C LYS A 91 16.24 -3.24 -35.44
N VAL A 92 16.35 -4.24 -34.57
CA VAL A 92 16.76 -4.03 -33.19
C VAL A 92 18.01 -4.83 -32.89
N THR A 93 18.82 -4.31 -31.98
CA THR A 93 19.90 -5.06 -31.32
C THR A 93 19.40 -5.42 -29.93
N VAL A 94 19.46 -6.70 -29.60
CA VAL A 94 19.00 -7.24 -28.32
C VAL A 94 20.22 -7.72 -27.54
N GLY A 95 20.37 -7.23 -26.31
CA GLY A 95 21.38 -7.73 -25.38
C GLY A 95 20.83 -8.93 -24.61
N LEU A 96 21.33 -10.13 -24.90
CA LEU A 96 20.83 -11.36 -24.26
C LEU A 96 21.09 -11.40 -22.75
N ASP A 97 22.23 -10.90 -22.29
CA ASP A 97 22.56 -10.85 -20.85
C ASP A 97 21.61 -9.92 -20.09
N ALA A 98 21.35 -8.73 -20.65
CA ALA A 98 20.41 -7.76 -20.07
C ALA A 98 18.96 -8.28 -20.08
N LEU A 99 18.60 -9.06 -21.11
CA LEU A 99 17.31 -9.74 -21.19
C LEU A 99 17.18 -10.81 -20.10
N ASP A 100 18.20 -11.66 -19.91
CA ASP A 100 18.21 -12.70 -18.87
C ASP A 100 18.09 -12.12 -17.46
N GLU A 101 18.84 -11.04 -17.16
CA GLU A 101 18.70 -10.34 -15.88
C GLU A 101 17.31 -9.74 -15.67
N ALA A 102 16.73 -9.14 -16.72
CA ALA A 102 15.40 -8.56 -16.65
C ALA A 102 14.32 -9.62 -16.41
N ILE A 103 14.46 -10.80 -17.04
CA ILE A 103 13.56 -11.94 -16.83
C ILE A 103 13.66 -12.46 -15.39
N LYS A 104 14.88 -12.73 -14.90
CA LYS A 104 15.10 -13.20 -13.52
C LYS A 104 14.54 -12.23 -12.49
N ARG A 105 14.74 -10.93 -12.70
CA ARG A 105 14.17 -9.88 -11.86
C ARG A 105 12.64 -9.90 -11.87
N GLN A 106 12.04 -10.02 -13.05
CA GLN A 106 10.58 -10.08 -13.18
C GLN A 106 10.01 -11.28 -12.45
N GLN A 107 10.58 -12.47 -12.65
CA GLN A 107 10.16 -13.70 -11.96
C GLN A 107 10.26 -13.58 -10.43
N ALA A 108 11.34 -12.98 -9.92
CA ALA A 108 11.49 -12.74 -8.48
C ALA A 108 10.40 -11.79 -7.94
N PHE A 109 10.04 -10.75 -8.70
CA PHE A 109 8.94 -9.87 -8.34
C PHE A 109 7.58 -10.59 -8.36
N ASP A 110 7.32 -11.42 -9.36
CA ASP A 110 6.06 -12.16 -9.48
C ASP A 110 5.89 -13.15 -8.32
N GLN A 111 6.96 -13.89 -7.96
CA GLN A 111 6.97 -14.78 -6.80
C GLN A 111 6.70 -14.03 -5.49
N LEU A 112 7.29 -12.85 -5.31
CA LEU A 112 7.06 -12.02 -4.14
C LEU A 112 5.60 -11.52 -4.09
N ALA A 113 5.04 -11.09 -5.22
CA ALA A 113 3.67 -10.65 -5.32
C ALA A 113 2.68 -11.77 -5.02
N GLU A 114 2.91 -12.99 -5.52
CA GLU A 114 2.12 -14.16 -5.16
C GLU A 114 2.20 -14.48 -3.66
N HIS A 115 3.40 -14.47 -3.09
CA HIS A 115 3.58 -14.72 -1.67
C HIS A 115 2.83 -13.70 -0.81
N GLN A 116 2.90 -12.42 -1.17
CA GLN A 116 2.18 -11.36 -0.50
C GLN A 116 0.66 -11.55 -0.61
N ARG A 117 0.14 -11.95 -1.79
CA ARG A 117 -1.29 -12.29 -1.96
C ARG A 117 -1.69 -13.45 -1.04
N ARG A 118 -0.92 -14.53 -1.01
CA ARG A 118 -1.18 -15.69 -0.13
C ARG A 118 -1.21 -15.27 1.34
N LEU A 119 -0.21 -14.51 1.80
CA LEU A 119 -0.18 -14.01 3.17
C LEU A 119 -1.39 -13.14 3.50
N HIS A 120 -1.86 -12.30 2.57
CA HIS A 120 -3.08 -11.51 2.77
C HIS A 120 -4.33 -12.40 2.90
N THR A 121 -4.45 -13.43 2.06
CA THR A 121 -5.55 -14.40 2.12
C THR A 121 -5.51 -15.21 3.42
N GLU A 122 -4.34 -15.71 3.83
CA GLU A 122 -4.20 -16.44 5.09
C GLU A 122 -4.52 -15.55 6.29
N ASN A 123 -4.04 -14.30 6.28
CA ASN A 123 -4.37 -13.35 7.34
C ASN A 123 -5.86 -13.03 7.41
N SER A 124 -6.56 -12.94 6.27
CA SER A 124 -8.01 -12.70 6.28
C SER A 124 -8.78 -13.93 6.79
N GLN A 125 -8.35 -15.13 6.41
CA GLN A 125 -8.92 -16.40 6.89
C GLN A 125 -8.72 -16.58 8.40
N LEU A 126 -7.50 -16.39 8.90
CA LEU A 126 -7.20 -16.50 10.33
C LEU A 126 -7.98 -15.49 11.18
N LYS A 127 -8.19 -14.27 10.67
CA LYS A 127 -9.05 -13.28 11.35
C LYS A 127 -10.50 -13.75 11.43
N ALA A 128 -11.03 -14.32 10.33
CA ALA A 128 -12.38 -14.87 10.31
C ALA A 128 -12.54 -16.05 11.28
N GLU A 129 -11.57 -16.97 11.31
CA GLU A 129 -11.57 -18.10 12.26
C GLU A 129 -11.50 -17.63 13.72
N LEU A 130 -10.68 -16.62 14.02
CA LEU A 130 -10.61 -16.03 15.36
C LEU A 130 -11.94 -15.42 15.79
N ASP A 131 -12.63 -14.73 14.88
CA ASP A 131 -13.94 -14.14 15.17
C ASP A 131 -15.01 -15.23 15.34
N GLU A 132 -14.96 -16.30 14.55
CA GLU A 132 -15.85 -17.46 14.71
C GLU A 132 -15.63 -18.16 16.05
N LEU A 133 -14.38 -18.45 16.42
CA LEU A 133 -14.02 -19.06 17.71
C LEU A 133 -14.44 -18.16 18.89
N ARG A 134 -14.25 -16.84 18.78
CA ARG A 134 -14.75 -15.88 19.78
C ARG A 134 -16.26 -15.94 19.92
N ASN A 135 -16.98 -16.07 18.81
CA ASN A 135 -18.44 -16.21 18.81
C ASN A 135 -18.90 -17.56 19.38
N GLN A 136 -18.19 -18.65 19.09
CA GLN A 136 -18.44 -19.96 19.68
C GLN A 136 -18.20 -19.94 21.20
N ILE A 137 -17.10 -19.35 21.68
CA ILE A 137 -16.83 -19.17 23.11
C ILE A 137 -17.92 -18.32 23.78
N ARG A 138 -18.40 -17.26 23.10
CA ARG A 138 -19.55 -16.47 23.59
C ARG A 138 -20.82 -17.30 23.65
N ALA A 139 -21.13 -18.10 22.64
CA ALA A 139 -22.32 -18.95 22.58
C ALA A 139 -22.28 -20.10 23.61
N SER A 140 -21.13 -20.76 23.78
CA SER A 140 -20.94 -21.78 24.83
C SER A 140 -21.05 -21.20 26.24
N ARG A 141 -20.66 -19.93 26.44
CA ARG A 141 -20.91 -19.19 27.69
C ARG A 141 -22.40 -18.84 27.93
N MET A 142 -23.26 -18.90 26.91
CA MET A 142 -24.71 -18.63 27.03
C MET A 142 -25.54 -19.87 27.41
N GLY A 143 -24.96 -21.09 27.42
CA GLY A 143 -25.60 -22.33 27.88
C GLY A 143 -25.46 -22.61 29.38
N SER A 144 -24.64 -21.84 30.10
CA SER A 144 -24.49 -21.89 31.55
C SER A 144 -24.77 -20.51 32.11
N VAL A 145 -25.93 -20.31 32.74
CA VAL A 145 -26.21 -19.08 33.50
C VAL A 145 -25.36 -19.10 34.77
N ALA A 146 -24.11 -18.69 34.60
CA ALA A 146 -23.20 -18.26 35.64
C ALA A 146 -22.22 -17.30 34.97
N SER A 147 -22.49 -15.99 35.12
CA SER A 147 -21.57 -14.87 34.94
C SER A 147 -20.37 -15.11 34.02
N VAL A 148 -20.46 -14.66 32.77
CA VAL A 148 -19.29 -14.37 31.93
C VAL A 148 -18.29 -13.58 32.80
N PRO A 149 -17.08 -14.09 33.15
CA PRO A 149 -16.05 -13.17 33.55
C PRO A 149 -15.73 -12.38 32.28
N ALA A 150 -16.11 -11.10 32.31
CA ALA A 150 -15.73 -10.10 31.34
C ALA A 150 -14.28 -10.38 30.93
N LEU A 151 -14.04 -10.65 29.65
CA LEU A 151 -12.69 -10.51 29.11
C LEU A 151 -12.24 -9.12 29.55
N GLN A 152 -11.24 -9.14 30.41
CA GLN A 152 -10.88 -8.10 31.34
C GLN A 152 -10.80 -6.75 30.59
N ASN A 153 -11.89 -5.96 30.64
CA ASN A 153 -11.96 -4.60 30.11
C ASN A 153 -11.22 -3.68 31.09
N HIS A 154 -9.98 -4.03 31.38
CA HIS A 154 -9.18 -3.42 32.42
C HIS A 154 -8.40 -2.29 31.77
N PRO A 155 -8.50 -1.07 32.32
CA PRO A 155 -7.60 0.00 31.96
C PRO A 155 -6.17 -0.53 31.99
N MET A 156 -5.50 -0.48 30.84
CA MET A 156 -4.12 -0.89 30.73
C MET A 156 -3.25 0.32 31.05
N GLU A 157 -2.26 0.12 31.92
CA GLU A 157 -1.24 1.14 32.17
C GLU A 157 -0.37 1.28 30.92
N ILE A 158 -0.21 2.51 30.45
CA ILE A 158 0.72 2.89 29.41
C ILE A 158 1.77 3.84 30.00
N VAL A 159 2.99 3.68 29.53
CA VAL A 159 4.13 4.51 29.96
C VAL A 159 4.84 4.99 28.72
N GLY A 160 5.11 6.29 28.69
CA GLY A 160 5.90 6.91 27.64
C GLY A 160 6.93 7.83 28.25
N ASP A 161 8.10 7.88 27.63
CA ASP A 161 9.16 8.78 28.00
C ASP A 161 9.77 9.46 26.79
N TYR A 162 10.26 10.68 26.99
CA TYR A 162 10.81 11.49 25.92
C TYR A 162 11.95 12.36 26.43
N ARG A 163 12.98 12.51 25.59
CA ARG A 163 14.12 13.41 25.83
C ARG A 163 14.15 14.47 24.74
N TYR A 164 14.17 15.72 25.14
CA TYR A 164 14.21 16.85 24.24
C TYR A 164 15.37 17.79 24.56
N PHE A 165 16.24 18.01 23.60
CA PHE A 165 17.33 19.00 23.70
C PHE A 165 16.87 20.31 23.06
N TYR A 166 16.80 21.39 23.85
CA TYR A 166 16.23 22.66 23.41
C TYR A 166 17.31 23.73 23.19
N HIS A 167 17.09 24.55 22.17
CA HIS A 167 17.96 25.65 21.76
C HIS A 167 17.27 27.00 21.92
N ASP A 168 18.04 28.07 21.99
CA ASP A 168 17.47 29.42 22.00
C ASP A 168 16.76 29.67 20.65
N PRO A 169 15.58 30.33 20.63
CA PRO A 169 14.99 31.11 21.72
C PRO A 169 14.05 30.34 22.67
N MET A 170 13.97 29.00 22.57
CA MET A 170 13.03 28.21 23.36
C MET A 170 13.39 28.21 24.85
N THR A 171 12.40 28.48 25.70
CA THR A 171 12.56 28.49 27.15
C THR A 171 12.50 27.09 27.75
N ALA A 172 13.06 26.91 28.95
CA ALA A 172 12.98 25.64 29.68
C ALA A 172 11.53 25.22 30.00
N ALA A 173 10.62 26.19 30.21
CA ALA A 173 9.21 25.91 30.47
C ALA A 173 8.51 25.36 29.21
N GLU A 174 8.75 25.97 28.05
CA GLU A 174 8.25 25.46 26.77
C GLU A 174 8.82 24.07 26.48
N ALA A 175 10.12 23.85 26.75
CA ALA A 175 10.77 22.56 26.55
C ALA A 175 10.17 21.46 27.45
N LYS A 176 9.81 21.82 28.70
CA LYS A 176 9.08 20.95 29.63
C LYS A 176 7.70 20.59 29.13
N GLN A 177 6.94 21.58 28.63
CA GLN A 177 5.62 21.34 28.08
C GLN A 177 5.67 20.45 26.83
N LEU A 178 6.64 20.70 25.94
CA LEU A 178 6.85 19.87 24.75
C LEU A 178 7.23 18.44 25.14
N ALA A 179 8.22 18.26 26.03
CA ALA A 179 8.65 16.94 26.45
C ALA A 179 7.53 16.15 27.13
N TYR A 180 6.68 16.81 27.92
CA TYR A 180 5.48 16.20 28.50
C TYR A 180 4.48 15.73 27.43
N THR A 181 4.20 16.59 26.44
CA THR A 181 3.26 16.29 25.34
C THR A 181 3.77 15.14 24.48
N GLU A 182 5.06 15.13 24.17
CA GLU A 182 5.70 14.04 23.42
C GLU A 182 5.77 12.74 24.24
N ALA A 183 5.98 12.80 25.55
CA ALA A 183 5.93 11.61 26.40
C ALA A 183 4.53 10.96 26.40
N ILE A 184 3.45 11.75 26.38
CA ILE A 184 2.08 11.23 26.18
C ILE A 184 1.94 10.60 24.79
N ARG A 185 2.43 11.27 23.74
CA ARG A 185 2.40 10.74 22.38
C ARG A 185 3.09 9.39 22.30
N MET A 186 4.28 9.26 22.90
CA MET A 186 5.04 8.00 22.97
C MET A 186 4.34 6.93 23.81
N ALA A 187 3.65 7.30 24.88
CA ALA A 187 2.87 6.36 25.67
C ALA A 187 1.75 5.69 24.84
N ILE A 188 1.09 6.46 23.97
CA ILE A 188 0.04 5.96 23.09
C ILE A 188 0.65 5.19 21.91
N ASP A 189 1.59 5.78 21.17
CA ASP A 189 2.15 5.21 19.93
C ASP A 189 2.84 3.86 20.17
N ASN A 190 3.51 3.70 21.31
CA ASN A 190 4.16 2.44 21.70
C ASN A 190 3.26 1.48 22.49
N SER A 191 2.00 1.86 22.74
CA SER A 191 1.07 0.95 23.41
C SER A 191 0.67 -0.17 22.46
N ARG A 192 0.65 -1.41 22.98
CA ARG A 192 0.28 -2.58 22.18
C ARG A 192 -1.11 -2.43 21.54
N SER A 193 -2.08 -1.94 22.30
CA SER A 193 -3.45 -1.72 21.81
C SER A 193 -3.51 -0.78 20.61
N PHE A 194 -2.70 0.28 20.60
CA PHE A 194 -2.65 1.23 19.50
C PHE A 194 -1.87 0.68 18.29
N MET A 195 -0.71 0.05 18.53
CA MET A 195 0.09 -0.58 17.46
C MET A 195 -0.72 -1.66 16.74
N ASP A 196 -1.39 -2.55 17.47
CA ASP A 196 -2.19 -3.63 16.90
C ASP A 196 -3.39 -3.06 16.12
N ALA A 197 -4.07 -2.05 16.66
CA ALA A 197 -5.21 -1.41 16.01
C ALA A 197 -4.84 -0.58 14.78
N THR A 198 -3.59 -0.11 14.67
CA THR A 198 -3.14 0.75 13.56
C THR A 198 -2.15 0.07 12.62
N ALA A 199 -1.88 -1.22 12.77
CA ALA A 199 -0.91 -1.97 11.98
C ALA A 199 -1.17 -1.92 10.46
N PHE A 200 -2.42 -1.73 10.03
CA PHE A 200 -2.81 -1.60 8.63
C PHE A 200 -2.74 -0.16 8.09
N ILE A 201 -2.46 0.83 8.95
CA ILE A 201 -2.45 2.25 8.60
C ILE A 201 -1.03 2.67 8.23
N THR A 202 -0.79 2.89 6.93
CA THR A 202 0.50 3.35 6.42
C THR A 202 0.66 4.88 6.47
N ASN A 203 -0.44 5.62 6.52
CA ASN A 203 -0.42 7.09 6.56
C ASN A 203 -0.01 7.60 7.94
N THR A 204 1.20 8.14 8.04
CA THR A 204 1.78 8.66 9.28
C THR A 204 1.04 9.89 9.82
N ALA A 205 0.56 10.78 8.94
CA ALA A 205 -0.22 11.95 9.35
C ALA A 205 -1.56 11.56 9.97
N PHE A 206 -2.24 10.56 9.38
CA PHE A 206 -3.47 10.01 9.94
C PHE A 206 -3.22 9.29 11.27
N ARG A 207 -2.12 8.52 11.37
CA ARG A 207 -1.73 7.89 12.64
C ARG A 207 -1.47 8.92 13.74
N HIS A 208 -0.78 10.02 13.44
CA HIS A 208 -0.61 11.13 14.38
C HIS A 208 -1.93 11.76 14.80
N HIS A 209 -2.88 11.92 13.87
CA HIS A 209 -4.21 12.44 14.18
C HIS A 209 -4.97 11.53 15.16
N LEU A 210 -4.91 10.21 14.97
CA LEU A 210 -5.51 9.24 15.89
C LEU A 210 -4.91 9.35 17.30
N ILE A 211 -3.59 9.53 17.41
CA ILE A 211 -2.92 9.73 18.71
C ILE A 211 -3.44 11.00 19.39
N GLN A 212 -3.65 12.09 18.65
CA GLN A 212 -4.20 13.33 19.19
C GLN A 212 -5.62 13.15 19.73
N ILE A 213 -6.48 12.44 18.99
CA ILE A 213 -7.84 12.11 19.43
C ILE A 213 -7.79 11.31 20.73
N ILE A 214 -6.95 10.27 20.80
CA ILE A 214 -6.80 9.44 22.00
C ILE A 214 -6.29 10.27 23.19
N ALA A 215 -5.26 11.08 22.98
CA ALA A 215 -4.67 11.93 24.01
C ALA A 215 -5.67 12.93 24.61
N SER A 216 -6.62 13.42 23.80
CA SER A 216 -7.58 14.46 24.21
C SER A 216 -8.79 13.95 24.99
N GLY A 217 -9.13 12.65 24.92
CA GLY A 217 -10.40 12.17 25.48
C GLY A 217 -10.43 10.74 26.02
N TYR A 218 -9.37 9.95 25.82
CA TYR A 218 -9.40 8.50 26.08
C TYR A 218 -8.33 8.03 27.08
N LEU A 219 -7.46 8.93 27.52
CA LEU A 219 -6.54 8.67 28.62
C LEU A 219 -7.19 9.01 29.96
N LYS A 220 -6.97 8.14 30.95
CA LYS A 220 -7.36 8.31 32.35
C LYS A 220 -6.11 8.31 33.23
N ASP A 221 -6.23 8.88 34.42
CA ASP A 221 -5.17 8.89 35.44
C ASP A 221 -3.78 9.32 34.92
N VAL A 222 -3.74 10.30 34.02
CA VAL A 222 -2.49 10.81 33.45
C VAL A 222 -1.66 11.44 34.57
N LYS A 223 -0.46 10.90 34.80
CA LYS A 223 0.47 11.32 35.84
C LYS A 223 1.85 11.54 35.24
N LEU A 224 2.41 12.71 35.52
CA LEU A 224 3.83 12.96 35.34
C LEU A 224 4.61 12.17 36.40
N VAL A 225 5.34 11.14 35.97
CA VAL A 225 6.13 10.27 36.86
C VAL A 225 7.47 10.92 37.17
N GLU A 226 8.11 11.50 36.16
CA GLU A 226 9.40 12.14 36.28
C GLU A 226 9.50 13.28 35.27
N GLN A 227 10.05 14.42 35.70
CA GLN A 227 10.48 15.46 34.78
C GLN A 227 11.77 16.09 35.31
N THR A 228 12.83 16.03 34.51
CA THR A 228 14.14 16.56 34.87
C THR A 228 14.73 17.38 33.74
N GLU A 229 15.61 18.31 34.10
CA GLU A 229 16.31 19.18 33.16
C GLU A 229 17.80 19.16 33.51
N LYS A 230 18.64 18.79 32.54
CA LYS A 230 20.10 18.80 32.66
C LYS A 230 20.72 19.18 31.33
N ASN A 231 21.68 20.11 31.32
CA ASN A 231 22.43 20.49 30.11
C ASN A 231 21.51 20.80 28.91
N ARG A 232 20.47 21.63 29.10
CA ARG A 232 19.45 21.96 28.09
C ARG A 232 18.70 20.75 27.51
N THR A 233 18.77 19.59 28.16
CA THR A 233 17.98 18.41 27.85
C THR A 233 16.91 18.24 28.90
N VAL A 234 15.65 18.26 28.47
CA VAL A 234 14.51 17.92 29.31
C VAL A 234 14.16 16.46 29.10
N TYR A 235 14.04 15.72 30.20
CA TYR A 235 13.44 14.39 30.23
C TYR A 235 12.05 14.48 30.84
N ALA A 236 11.08 13.80 30.23
CA ALA A 236 9.75 13.60 30.81
C ALA A 236 9.35 12.14 30.70
N LYS A 237 8.73 11.62 31.76
CA LYS A 237 8.13 10.28 31.80
C LYS A 237 6.71 10.40 32.32
N VAL A 238 5.77 9.87 31.55
CA VAL A 238 4.35 9.93 31.84
C VAL A 238 3.80 8.51 31.97
N ARG A 239 2.91 8.34 32.94
CA ARG A 239 2.07 7.15 33.09
C ARG A 239 0.63 7.56 32.89
N ALA A 240 -0.13 6.77 32.16
CA ALA A 240 -1.56 6.94 32.03
C ALA A 240 -2.24 5.57 32.02
N THR A 241 -3.56 5.55 32.17
CA THR A 241 -4.38 4.37 31.93
C THR A 241 -5.23 4.59 30.69
N MET A 242 -5.41 3.56 29.89
CA MET A 242 -6.18 3.63 28.66
C MET A 242 -6.96 2.34 28.48
N ASN A 243 -8.20 2.43 28.00
CA ASN A 243 -8.98 1.24 27.71
C ASN A 243 -8.71 0.78 26.26
N PRO A 244 -8.17 -0.45 26.04
CA PRO A 244 -7.94 -0.98 24.70
C PRO A 244 -9.18 -0.97 23.81
N HIS A 245 -10.36 -1.24 24.35
CA HIS A 245 -11.61 -1.24 23.57
C HIS A 245 -11.98 0.15 23.07
N GLU A 246 -11.81 1.17 23.90
CA GLU A 246 -12.10 2.55 23.50
C GLU A 246 -11.15 2.99 22.36
N VAL A 247 -9.88 2.60 22.42
CA VAL A 247 -8.90 2.86 21.35
C VAL A 247 -9.31 2.21 20.04
N ILE A 248 -9.64 0.92 20.06
CA ILE A 248 -10.08 0.20 18.85
C ILE A 248 -11.30 0.88 18.24
N SER A 249 -12.31 1.20 19.06
CA SER A 249 -13.52 1.89 18.60
C SER A 249 -13.24 3.28 18.01
N VAL A 250 -12.24 4.01 18.51
CA VAL A 250 -11.81 5.29 17.92
C VAL A 250 -11.18 5.08 16.56
N VAL A 251 -10.24 4.12 16.45
CA VAL A 251 -9.56 3.84 15.18
C VAL A 251 -10.56 3.40 14.12
N GLU A 252 -11.45 2.45 14.42
CA GLU A 252 -12.48 1.98 13.50
C GLU A 252 -13.41 3.11 13.03
N ARG A 253 -13.85 3.97 13.96
CA ARG A 253 -14.72 5.11 13.65
C ARG A 253 -14.05 6.11 12.71
N GLU A 254 -12.80 6.46 12.97
CA GLU A 254 -12.08 7.47 12.18
C GLU A 254 -11.63 6.91 10.81
N VAL A 255 -11.32 5.62 10.72
CA VAL A 255 -11.07 4.94 9.44
C VAL A 255 -12.33 4.93 8.57
N GLY A 256 -13.50 4.63 9.17
CA GLY A 256 -14.79 4.69 8.49
C GLY A 256 -15.11 6.10 7.96
N ARG A 257 -14.93 7.13 8.79
CA ARG A 257 -15.15 8.54 8.41
C ARG A 257 -14.20 9.02 7.30
N SER A 258 -12.96 8.55 7.30
CA SER A 258 -11.98 8.91 6.28
C SER A 258 -12.36 8.29 4.93
N SER A 259 -12.80 7.04 4.95
CA SER A 259 -13.33 6.33 3.76
C SER A 259 -14.59 7.01 3.21
N GLU A 260 -15.53 7.42 4.07
CA GLU A 260 -16.74 8.16 3.65
C GLU A 260 -16.41 9.53 3.03
N LYS A 261 -15.44 10.27 3.56
CA LYS A 261 -15.00 11.55 2.97
C LYS A 261 -14.38 11.35 1.60
N GLU A 262 -13.59 10.30 1.39
CA GLU A 262 -13.03 9.96 0.08
C GLU A 262 -14.14 9.60 -0.94
N LEU A 263 -15.17 8.86 -0.50
CA LEU A 263 -16.33 8.53 -1.33
C LEU A 263 -17.19 9.75 -1.68
N LEU A 264 -17.38 10.70 -0.74
CA LEU A 264 -18.12 11.94 -0.97
C LEU A 264 -17.39 12.89 -1.94
N ASN A 265 -16.05 12.93 -1.89
CA ASN A 265 -15.24 13.73 -2.80
C ASN A 265 -15.27 13.21 -4.25
N LEU A 266 -15.50 11.90 -4.45
CA LEU A 266 -15.69 11.30 -5.79
C LEU A 266 -17.07 11.61 -6.39
N GLY A 267 -18.08 11.92 -5.56
CA GLY A 267 -19.42 12.27 -6.01
C GLY A 267 -19.59 13.71 -6.49
N GLN A 268 -18.69 14.62 -6.11
CA GLN A 268 -18.76 16.05 -6.48
C GLN A 268 -17.96 16.43 -7.73
N ASN A 269 -17.17 15.51 -8.28
CA ASN A 269 -16.42 15.71 -9.53
C ASN A 269 -17.05 14.95 -10.71
N ARG A 270 -18.30 15.29 -11.05
CA ARG A 270 -18.83 15.04 -12.40
C ARG A 270 -19.24 16.37 -13.03
N PRO A 271 -18.73 16.73 -14.23
CA PRO A 271 -19.24 17.87 -14.98
C PRO A 271 -20.69 17.65 -15.42
#